data_AF-A0A4Q5RPG0-F1
#
_entry.id   AF-A0A4Q5RPG0-F1
#
_cell.length_a   1.000
_cell.length_b   1.000
_cell.length_c   1.000
_cell.angle_alpha   90.00
_cell.angle_beta   90.00
_cell.angle_gamma   90.00
#
_symmetry.space_group_name_H-M   'P 1'
#
loop_
_entity.id
_entity.type
_entity.pdbx_description
1 polymer ?
#
loop_
_entity_poly.entity_id
_entity_poly.type
_entity_poly.pdbx_seq_one_letter_code
_entity_poly.pdbx_strand_id
1 'polypeptide(L)'
;PNAWGSPFTEGNSWQYTWSVFHDINGLVNLIGGEKKFADKLDTFFTTNNRINVGAYGHTIHEMTEMVMQGIGQYAHGNEPDMHVPYLYNYVRQPWKSQYWTRLIMNKLYNPGPKGFPGDEDQGQMSSWYVISALGLYSVCPGTEQYVIGSPLFNKATVTLENGKKFTVIASGNSKTNIYIQSAKLNGKDYSHNFITYADINNGGTLELQMGPQPNKSRGIADEDKPFSLSGSNAGQALATK
;
A
#
# COMPACT_ATOMS: atom_id res chain seq x y z
N PRO A 1 -18.41 12.88 -8.86
CA PRO A 1 -17.35 11.88 -8.53
C PRO A 1 -17.91 10.59 -7.90
N ASN A 2 -18.90 10.67 -7.01
CA ASN A 2 -19.36 9.52 -6.20
C ASN A 2 -20.34 8.57 -6.90
N ALA A 3 -20.70 8.79 -8.18
CA ALA A 3 -21.64 7.92 -8.88
C ALA A 3 -20.95 6.61 -9.25
N TRP A 4 -21.47 5.48 -8.76
CA TRP A 4 -20.92 4.15 -9.00
C TRP A 4 -21.37 3.57 -10.34
N GLY A 5 -20.53 2.71 -10.91
CA GLY A 5 -20.71 2.18 -12.25
C GLY A 5 -20.35 3.22 -13.32
N SER A 6 -20.78 2.99 -14.56
CA SER A 6 -20.40 3.74 -15.77
C SER A 6 -19.94 5.19 -15.53
N PRO A 7 -18.70 5.57 -15.92
CA PRO A 7 -17.77 4.80 -16.77
C PRO A 7 -16.90 3.78 -16.02
N PHE A 8 -17.09 3.62 -14.71
CA PHE A 8 -16.30 2.71 -13.88
C PHE A 8 -17.01 1.37 -13.70
N THR A 9 -16.31 0.37 -13.16
CA THR A 9 -16.91 -0.90 -12.70
C THR A 9 -16.76 -1.00 -11.20
N GLU A 10 -17.84 -1.40 -10.51
CA GLU A 10 -17.88 -1.66 -9.05
C GLU A 10 -17.23 -0.58 -8.18
N GLY A 11 -17.27 0.66 -8.67
CA GLY A 11 -16.62 1.78 -8.03
C GLY A 11 -17.00 3.07 -8.71
N ASN A 12 -16.37 4.15 -8.28
CA ASN A 12 -16.54 5.47 -8.84
C ASN A 12 -15.18 6.15 -9.05
N SER A 13 -15.20 7.44 -9.39
CA SER A 13 -13.97 8.19 -9.65
C SER A 13 -13.04 8.24 -8.44
N TRP A 14 -13.56 8.19 -7.21
CA TRP A 14 -12.72 8.09 -6.01
C TRP A 14 -11.86 6.84 -5.99
N GLN A 15 -12.39 5.69 -6.42
CA GLN A 15 -11.65 4.43 -6.44
C GLN A 15 -10.69 4.37 -7.65
N TYR A 16 -11.18 4.75 -8.83
CA TYR A 16 -10.41 4.57 -10.08
C TYR A 16 -9.36 5.64 -10.38
N THR A 17 -9.39 6.82 -9.74
CA THR A 17 -8.40 7.89 -10.01
C THR A 17 -6.97 7.41 -9.76
N TRP A 18 -6.79 6.43 -8.88
CA TRP A 18 -5.48 5.97 -8.43
C TRP A 18 -4.86 4.87 -9.32
N SER A 19 -5.60 4.36 -10.30
CA SER A 19 -5.21 3.22 -11.15
C SER A 19 -4.19 3.60 -12.25
N VAL A 20 -3.04 4.14 -11.83
CA VAL A 20 -1.92 4.54 -12.70
C VAL A 20 -0.62 3.94 -12.14
N PHE A 21 -0.65 2.65 -11.84
CA PHE A 21 0.38 1.93 -11.07
C PHE A 21 1.83 2.18 -11.54
N HIS A 22 2.01 2.24 -12.85
CA HIS A 22 3.31 2.40 -13.52
C HIS A 22 3.80 3.85 -13.54
N ASP A 23 2.95 4.84 -13.29
CA ASP A 23 3.31 6.26 -13.34
C ASP A 23 2.59 7.13 -12.31
N ILE A 24 2.79 6.80 -11.04
CA ILE A 24 2.23 7.57 -9.92
C ILE A 24 2.76 9.01 -9.93
N ASN A 25 4.03 9.23 -10.26
CA ASN A 25 4.56 10.59 -10.39
C ASN A 25 3.88 11.40 -11.51
N GLY A 26 3.55 10.77 -12.64
CA GLY A 26 2.72 11.41 -13.68
C GLY A 26 1.37 11.85 -13.12
N LEU A 27 0.70 10.98 -12.35
CA LEU A 27 -0.55 11.31 -11.67
C LEU A 27 -0.38 12.42 -10.61
N VAL A 28 0.72 12.42 -9.85
CA VAL A 28 1.08 13.49 -8.90
C VAL A 28 1.17 14.84 -9.62
N ASN A 29 1.80 14.88 -10.80
CA ASN A 29 1.91 16.10 -11.60
C ASN A 29 0.53 16.58 -12.08
N LEU A 30 -0.34 15.68 -12.55
CA LEU A 30 -1.70 16.00 -12.98
C LEU A 30 -2.58 16.54 -11.84
N ILE A 31 -2.41 16.01 -10.61
CA ILE A 31 -3.11 16.50 -9.41
C ILE A 31 -2.54 17.85 -8.91
N GLY A 32 -1.33 18.22 -9.36
CA GLY A 32 -0.70 19.50 -9.08
C GLY A 32 0.33 19.46 -7.96
N GLY A 33 1.06 18.34 -7.84
CA GLY A 33 2.23 18.18 -6.98
C GLY A 33 1.98 17.33 -5.73
N GLU A 34 3.09 16.91 -5.10
CA GLU A 34 3.09 15.95 -3.98
C GLU A 34 2.17 16.34 -2.82
N LYS A 35 2.14 17.62 -2.45
CA LYS A 35 1.27 18.10 -1.37
C LYS A 35 -0.21 17.91 -1.72
N LYS A 36 -0.64 18.34 -2.90
CA LYS A 36 -2.05 18.21 -3.33
C LYS A 36 -2.44 16.74 -3.49
N PHE A 37 -1.52 15.91 -3.95
CA PHE A 37 -1.72 14.47 -4.02
C PHE A 37 -1.94 13.86 -2.63
N ALA A 38 -1.08 14.17 -1.66
CA ALA A 38 -1.23 13.72 -0.28
C ALA A 38 -2.52 14.24 0.38
N ASP A 39 -2.88 15.51 0.17
CA ASP A 39 -4.14 16.09 0.68
C ASP A 39 -5.37 15.36 0.06
N LYS A 40 -5.28 14.96 -1.21
CA LYS A 40 -6.35 14.21 -1.90
C LYS A 40 -6.46 12.78 -1.35
N LEU A 41 -5.34 12.11 -1.06
CA LEU A 41 -5.34 10.82 -0.35
C LEU A 41 -5.93 10.96 1.06
N ASP A 42 -5.53 11.99 1.82
CA ASP A 42 -6.08 12.24 3.15
C ASP A 42 -7.61 12.41 3.06
N THR A 43 -8.09 13.17 2.09
CA THR A 43 -9.53 13.34 1.83
C THR A 43 -10.19 12.02 1.48
N PHE A 44 -9.57 11.20 0.64
CA PHE A 44 -10.11 9.90 0.23
C PHE A 44 -10.36 8.97 1.43
N PHE A 45 -9.43 8.88 2.37
CA PHE A 45 -9.56 8.04 3.56
C PHE A 45 -10.44 8.63 4.67
N THR A 46 -10.71 9.94 4.67
CA THR A 46 -11.36 10.64 5.81
C THR A 46 -12.68 11.34 5.50
N THR A 47 -13.03 11.50 4.22
CA THR A 47 -14.30 12.13 3.82
C THR A 47 -15.52 11.27 4.19
N ASN A 48 -16.73 11.78 3.95
CA ASN A 48 -17.94 10.98 4.14
C ASN A 48 -18.06 9.89 3.06
N ASN A 49 -18.41 8.67 3.47
CA ASN A 49 -18.60 7.48 2.63
C ASN A 49 -19.94 7.46 1.87
N ARG A 50 -20.40 8.62 1.37
CA ARG A 50 -21.70 8.75 0.69
C ARG A 50 -21.76 7.89 -0.57
N ILE A 51 -22.83 7.10 -0.69
CA ILE A 51 -23.16 6.30 -1.87
C ILE A 51 -23.98 7.15 -2.87
N ASN A 52 -23.66 7.04 -4.15
CA ASN A 52 -24.57 7.32 -5.24
C ASN A 52 -24.58 6.10 -6.16
N VAL A 53 -25.72 5.41 -6.24
CA VAL A 53 -25.86 4.12 -6.92
C VAL A 53 -25.59 4.18 -8.43
N GLY A 54 -25.63 5.38 -9.02
CA GLY A 54 -25.26 5.63 -10.40
C GLY A 54 -25.92 4.65 -11.38
N ALA A 55 -25.11 4.01 -12.22
CA ALA A 55 -25.58 3.15 -13.30
C ALA A 55 -26.25 1.85 -12.82
N TYR A 56 -25.97 1.40 -11.60
CA TYR A 56 -26.58 0.20 -11.04
C TYR A 56 -28.07 0.40 -10.69
N GLY A 57 -28.49 1.63 -10.38
CA GLY A 57 -29.87 1.95 -10.02
C GLY A 57 -30.33 1.42 -8.64
N HIS A 58 -29.47 0.66 -7.94
CA HIS A 58 -29.68 0.16 -6.59
C HIS A 58 -28.32 -0.02 -5.89
N THR A 59 -28.35 -0.20 -4.56
CA THR A 59 -27.14 -0.44 -3.77
C THR A 59 -26.67 -1.88 -3.97
N ILE A 60 -25.45 -2.06 -4.49
CA ILE A 60 -24.74 -3.34 -4.55
C ILE A 60 -23.97 -3.60 -3.25
N HIS A 61 -23.45 -4.81 -3.04
CA HIS A 61 -22.86 -5.18 -1.75
C HIS A 61 -21.55 -4.42 -1.47
N GLU A 62 -20.73 -4.16 -2.47
CA GLU A 62 -19.47 -3.41 -2.41
C GLU A 62 -19.68 -1.98 -1.89
N MET A 63 -20.80 -1.34 -2.26
CA MET A 63 -21.19 -0.04 -1.72
C MET A 63 -21.51 -0.13 -0.22
N THR A 64 -22.19 -1.19 0.19
CA THR A 64 -22.58 -1.44 1.59
C THR A 64 -21.35 -1.72 2.43
N GLU A 65 -20.43 -2.55 1.94
CA GLU A 65 -19.15 -2.88 2.55
C GLU A 65 -18.27 -1.65 2.75
N MET A 66 -18.13 -0.79 1.72
CA MET A 66 -17.42 0.50 1.82
C MET A 66 -18.01 1.38 2.96
N VAL A 67 -19.34 1.41 3.09
CA VAL A 67 -19.98 2.18 4.16
C VAL A 67 -19.69 1.56 5.53
N MET A 68 -19.81 0.24 5.65
CA MET A 68 -19.62 -0.50 6.89
C MET A 68 -18.18 -0.42 7.42
N GLN A 69 -17.17 -0.40 6.55
CA GLN A 69 -15.78 -0.26 7.00
C GLN A 69 -15.47 1.13 7.60
N GLY A 70 -16.20 2.18 7.18
CA GLY A 70 -16.07 3.52 7.74
C GLY A 70 -14.66 4.13 7.59
N ILE A 71 -14.08 4.05 6.39
CA ILE A 71 -12.77 4.65 6.03
C ILE A 71 -12.95 5.58 4.83
N GLY A 72 -13.84 6.56 4.96
CA GLY A 72 -14.20 7.48 3.88
C GLY A 72 -14.59 6.80 2.58
N GLN A 73 -14.03 7.23 1.45
CA GLN A 73 -14.30 6.63 0.14
C GLN A 73 -13.37 5.44 -0.16
N TYR A 74 -12.46 5.07 0.73
CA TYR A 74 -11.72 3.82 0.60
C TYR A 74 -12.70 2.65 0.66
N ALA A 75 -12.60 1.70 -0.27
CA ALA A 75 -13.39 0.48 -0.36
C ALA A 75 -12.42 -0.72 -0.42
N HIS A 76 -11.97 -1.20 0.75
CA HIS A 76 -10.93 -2.24 0.81
C HIS A 76 -11.42 -3.60 0.33
N GLY A 77 -12.74 -3.83 0.43
CA GLY A 77 -13.41 -5.03 -0.04
C GLY A 77 -13.37 -5.22 -1.57
N ASN A 78 -12.79 -4.28 -2.31
CA ASN A 78 -12.73 -4.30 -3.77
C ASN A 78 -11.29 -3.96 -4.25
N GLU A 79 -10.87 -4.55 -5.37
CA GLU A 79 -9.50 -4.49 -5.89
C GLU A 79 -8.96 -3.11 -6.25
N PRO A 80 -9.73 -2.18 -6.85
CA PRO A 80 -9.20 -0.91 -7.36
C PRO A 80 -8.48 -0.06 -6.31
N ASP A 81 -8.77 -0.29 -5.04
CA ASP A 81 -8.26 0.50 -3.91
C ASP A 81 -7.09 -0.17 -3.17
N MET A 82 -6.85 -1.46 -3.38
CA MET A 82 -5.94 -2.24 -2.54
C MET A 82 -4.49 -1.69 -2.49
N HIS A 83 -4.01 -1.06 -3.56
CA HIS A 83 -2.68 -0.43 -3.61
C HIS A 83 -2.64 0.98 -3.01
N VAL A 84 -3.77 1.65 -2.86
CA VAL A 84 -3.86 3.08 -2.54
C VAL A 84 -3.18 3.47 -1.21
N PRO A 85 -3.26 2.68 -0.12
CA PRO A 85 -2.55 2.99 1.12
C PRO A 85 -1.03 3.14 0.95
N TYR A 86 -0.44 2.50 -0.07
CA TYR A 86 0.99 2.55 -0.33
C TYR A 86 1.43 3.79 -1.11
N LEU A 87 0.50 4.58 -1.65
CA LEU A 87 0.81 5.70 -2.53
C LEU A 87 1.47 6.89 -1.80
N TYR A 88 1.37 6.98 -0.47
CA TYR A 88 2.10 8.00 0.29
C TYR A 88 3.63 7.83 0.22
N ASN A 89 4.13 6.63 -0.13
CA ASN A 89 5.56 6.37 -0.35
C ASN A 89 6.13 7.12 -1.56
N TYR A 90 5.28 7.51 -2.52
CA TYR A 90 5.67 8.24 -3.73
C TYR A 90 5.74 9.75 -3.51
N VAL A 91 5.16 10.25 -2.41
CA VAL A 91 5.04 11.68 -2.08
C VAL A 91 5.68 12.02 -0.74
N ARG A 92 6.77 11.32 -0.40
CA ARG A 92 7.64 11.59 0.76
C ARG A 92 6.90 11.58 2.10
N GLN A 93 5.84 10.78 2.23
CA GLN A 93 5.05 10.63 3.46
C GLN A 93 4.83 9.16 3.86
N PRO A 94 5.88 8.30 3.85
CA PRO A 94 5.74 6.86 4.07
C PRO A 94 5.09 6.49 5.42
N TRP A 95 5.20 7.36 6.44
CA TRP A 95 4.53 7.15 7.73
C TRP A 95 3.00 7.12 7.63
N LYS A 96 2.41 7.77 6.63
CA LYS A 96 0.96 7.67 6.37
C LYS A 96 0.59 6.32 5.78
N SER A 97 1.42 5.76 4.89
CA SER A 97 1.25 4.37 4.44
C SER A 97 1.26 3.41 5.62
N GLN A 98 2.26 3.53 6.51
CA GLN A 98 2.41 2.69 7.71
C GLN A 98 1.17 2.73 8.60
N TYR A 99 0.59 3.93 8.81
CA TYR A 99 -0.65 4.09 9.55
C TYR A 99 -1.82 3.36 8.89
N TRP A 100 -2.09 3.65 7.61
CA TRP A 100 -3.27 3.10 6.93
C TRP A 100 -3.18 1.59 6.75
N THR A 101 -2.03 1.04 6.32
CA THR A 101 -1.89 -0.41 6.15
C THR A 101 -2.09 -1.16 7.48
N ARG A 102 -1.58 -0.61 8.59
CA ARG A 102 -1.80 -1.20 9.93
C ARG A 102 -3.23 -1.06 10.39
N LEU A 103 -3.89 0.08 10.16
CA LEU A 103 -5.30 0.24 10.49
C LEU A 103 -6.15 -0.77 9.73
N ILE A 104 -5.95 -0.88 8.42
CA ILE A 104 -6.70 -1.76 7.53
C ILE A 104 -6.56 -3.23 7.96
N MET A 105 -5.34 -3.73 8.12
CA MET A 105 -5.11 -5.12 8.56
C MET A 105 -5.77 -5.43 9.91
N ASN A 106 -5.72 -4.50 10.87
CA ASN A 106 -6.27 -4.74 12.22
C ASN A 106 -7.79 -4.54 12.31
N LYS A 107 -8.36 -3.67 11.48
CA LYS A 107 -9.79 -3.30 11.55
C LYS A 107 -10.65 -4.21 10.68
N LEU A 108 -10.14 -4.59 9.50
CA LEU A 108 -10.95 -5.16 8.44
C LEU A 108 -10.83 -6.68 8.30
N TYR A 109 -9.83 -7.30 8.93
CA TYR A 109 -9.60 -8.74 8.87
C TYR A 109 -9.74 -9.40 10.24
N ASN A 110 -10.34 -10.58 10.27
CA ASN A 110 -10.40 -11.41 11.47
C ASN A 110 -10.48 -12.90 11.11
N PRO A 111 -10.13 -13.82 12.01
CA PRO A 111 -10.10 -15.26 11.72
C PRO A 111 -11.49 -15.93 11.78
N GLY A 112 -12.57 -15.17 11.99
CA GLY A 112 -13.93 -15.71 12.08
C GLY A 112 -14.59 -15.95 10.72
N PRO A 113 -15.80 -16.53 10.69
CA PRO A 113 -16.55 -16.79 9.44
C PRO A 113 -16.95 -15.52 8.65
N LYS A 114 -16.87 -14.35 9.27
CA LYS A 114 -17.06 -13.02 8.64
C LYS A 114 -15.72 -12.28 8.60
N GLY A 115 -14.69 -13.00 8.16
CA GLY A 115 -13.29 -12.65 8.32
C GLY A 115 -12.77 -11.59 7.36
N PHE A 116 -13.47 -11.39 6.23
CA PHE A 116 -13.07 -10.52 5.14
C PHE A 116 -13.94 -9.26 5.06
N PRO A 117 -13.39 -8.14 4.57
CA PRO A 117 -14.12 -6.88 4.35
C PRO A 117 -15.03 -6.85 3.12
N GLY A 118 -14.94 -7.84 2.24
CA GLY A 118 -15.70 -7.99 1.00
C GLY A 118 -15.46 -9.38 0.42
N ASP A 119 -15.60 -9.53 -0.89
CA ASP A 119 -15.31 -10.79 -1.57
C ASP A 119 -13.82 -11.17 -1.49
N GLU A 120 -13.52 -12.47 -1.42
CA GLU A 120 -12.13 -12.94 -1.25
C GLU A 120 -11.33 -12.89 -2.56
N ASP A 121 -12.03 -12.99 -3.68
CA ASP A 121 -11.56 -12.90 -5.06
C ASP A 121 -10.35 -13.77 -5.37
N GLN A 122 -10.54 -15.07 -5.15
CA GLN A 122 -9.66 -16.14 -5.65
C GLN A 122 -8.20 -16.00 -5.17
N GLY A 123 -8.00 -15.50 -3.96
CA GLY A 123 -6.69 -15.26 -3.37
C GLY A 123 -6.20 -13.82 -3.46
N GLN A 124 -6.88 -12.92 -4.19
CA GLN A 124 -6.46 -11.52 -4.30
C GLN A 124 -6.46 -10.85 -2.92
N MET A 125 -7.57 -10.93 -2.17
CA MET A 125 -7.67 -10.31 -0.85
C MET A 125 -6.78 -10.99 0.19
N SER A 126 -6.72 -12.32 0.16
CA SER A 126 -5.84 -13.08 1.05
C SER A 126 -4.36 -12.76 0.80
N SER A 127 -3.94 -12.65 -0.46
CA SER A 127 -2.56 -12.31 -0.81
C SER A 127 -2.20 -10.87 -0.42
N TRP A 128 -3.14 -9.92 -0.52
CA TRP A 128 -2.97 -8.58 0.00
C TRP A 128 -2.61 -8.63 1.48
N TYR A 129 -3.38 -9.37 2.30
CA TYR A 129 -3.11 -9.48 3.74
C TYR A 129 -1.75 -10.13 4.01
N VAL A 130 -1.42 -11.24 3.34
CA VAL A 130 -0.15 -11.96 3.55
C VAL A 130 1.06 -11.07 3.26
N ILE A 131 1.08 -10.39 2.11
CA ILE A 131 2.23 -9.56 1.70
C ILE A 131 2.29 -8.29 2.58
N SER A 132 1.15 -7.68 2.89
CA SER A 132 1.06 -6.50 3.77
C SER A 132 1.47 -6.81 5.21
N ALA A 133 1.14 -8.01 5.73
CA ALA A 133 1.55 -8.45 7.06
C ALA A 133 3.07 -8.68 7.15
N LEU A 134 3.71 -9.01 6.02
CA LEU A 134 5.17 -9.01 5.88
C LEU A 134 5.78 -7.60 5.90
N GLY A 135 4.95 -6.58 5.69
CA GLY A 135 5.34 -5.17 5.62
C GLY A 135 5.61 -4.67 4.20
N LEU A 136 5.23 -5.42 3.17
CA LEU A 136 5.52 -5.16 1.77
C LEU A 136 4.23 -5.12 0.93
N TYR A 137 4.29 -4.67 -0.33
CA TYR A 137 3.23 -4.83 -1.32
C TYR A 137 3.72 -4.59 -2.75
N SER A 138 3.23 -5.34 -3.73
CA SER A 138 3.55 -5.11 -5.14
C SER A 138 2.57 -4.11 -5.76
N VAL A 139 2.90 -2.81 -5.69
CA VAL A 139 2.03 -1.75 -6.23
C VAL A 139 1.97 -1.78 -7.75
N CYS A 140 3.10 -2.04 -8.41
CA CYS A 140 3.19 -2.10 -9.88
C CYS A 140 3.82 -3.42 -10.31
N PRO A 141 3.03 -4.50 -10.42
CA PRO A 141 3.48 -5.73 -11.06
C PRO A 141 4.07 -5.43 -12.45
N GLY A 142 5.15 -6.13 -12.80
CA GLY A 142 5.99 -5.82 -13.96
C GLY A 142 7.22 -4.98 -13.64
N THR A 143 7.27 -4.37 -12.45
CA THR A 143 8.52 -3.86 -11.84
C THR A 143 9.10 -4.88 -10.87
N GLU A 144 10.36 -4.71 -10.50
CA GLU A 144 11.01 -5.54 -9.49
C GLU A 144 10.81 -5.01 -8.06
N GLN A 145 9.91 -4.05 -7.82
CA GLN A 145 9.81 -3.38 -6.52
C GLN A 145 8.60 -3.83 -5.70
N TYR A 146 8.84 -4.05 -4.40
CA TYR A 146 7.82 -4.21 -3.39
C TYR A 146 7.86 -2.99 -2.46
N VAL A 147 6.78 -2.20 -2.45
CA VAL A 147 6.68 -0.98 -1.66
C VAL A 147 6.49 -1.32 -0.18
N ILE A 148 7.23 -0.64 0.68
CA ILE A 148 7.21 -0.87 2.13
C ILE A 148 5.96 -0.20 2.74
N GLY A 149 5.25 -0.97 3.56
CA GLY A 149 4.18 -0.53 4.44
C GLY A 149 4.64 -0.55 5.89
N SER A 150 3.91 -1.26 6.75
CA SER A 150 4.35 -1.57 8.12
C SER A 150 4.07 -3.04 8.46
N PRO A 151 5.07 -3.82 8.91
CA PRO A 151 4.91 -5.23 9.22
C PRO A 151 3.93 -5.47 10.37
N LEU A 152 3.26 -6.62 10.36
CA LEU A 152 2.33 -7.04 11.41
C LEU A 152 3.04 -7.84 12.52
N PHE A 153 4.03 -8.66 12.17
CA PHE A 153 4.74 -9.54 13.10
C PHE A 153 6.09 -8.97 13.52
N ASN A 154 6.61 -9.43 14.67
CA ASN A 154 7.96 -9.06 15.14
C ASN A 154 9.05 -9.66 14.26
N LYS A 155 8.79 -10.81 13.65
CA LYS A 155 9.69 -11.49 12.74
C LYS A 155 8.89 -12.34 11.77
N ALA A 156 9.24 -12.28 10.49
CA ALA A 156 8.73 -13.17 9.47
C ALA A 156 9.87 -13.61 8.55
N THR A 157 9.90 -14.89 8.18
CA THR A 157 10.91 -15.45 7.29
C THR A 157 10.23 -16.09 6.10
N VAL A 158 10.58 -15.64 4.90
CA VAL A 158 10.20 -16.24 3.63
C VAL A 158 11.29 -17.24 3.23
N THR A 159 10.91 -18.49 2.99
CA THR A 159 11.79 -19.50 2.39
C THR A 159 11.51 -19.53 0.90
N LEU A 160 12.53 -19.23 0.10
CA LEU A 160 12.42 -19.12 -1.36
C LEU A 160 12.65 -20.48 -2.02
N GLU A 161 12.18 -20.63 -3.25
CA GLU A 161 12.36 -21.87 -4.05
C GLU A 161 13.83 -22.22 -4.28
N ASN A 162 14.70 -21.21 -4.34
CA ASN A 162 16.16 -21.40 -4.44
C ASN A 162 16.83 -21.83 -3.11
N GLY A 163 16.04 -22.11 -2.07
CA GLY A 163 16.51 -22.53 -0.74
C GLY A 163 17.02 -21.40 0.15
N LYS A 164 17.18 -20.18 -0.38
CA LYS A 164 17.56 -19.00 0.43
C LYS A 164 16.39 -18.54 1.29
N LYS A 165 16.72 -17.77 2.32
CA LYS A 165 15.74 -17.20 3.25
C LYS A 165 15.88 -15.69 3.28
N PHE A 166 14.75 -15.00 3.16
CA PHE A 166 14.65 -13.57 3.40
C PHE A 166 13.84 -13.33 4.67
N THR A 167 14.38 -12.55 5.60
CA THR A 167 13.77 -12.32 6.90
C THR A 167 13.47 -10.85 7.11
N VAL A 168 12.25 -10.52 7.50
CA VAL A 168 11.88 -9.20 8.02
C VAL A 168 11.87 -9.29 9.55
N ILE A 169 12.67 -8.45 10.21
CA ILE A 169 12.72 -8.32 11.67
C ILE A 169 12.19 -6.93 12.02
N ALA A 170 11.11 -6.85 12.79
CA ALA A 170 10.49 -5.61 13.23
C ALA A 170 10.68 -5.43 14.73
N SER A 171 11.87 -4.95 15.11
CA SER A 171 12.26 -4.74 16.51
C SER A 171 11.38 -3.69 17.18
N GLY A 172 10.74 -4.07 18.28
CA GLY A 172 9.82 -3.20 19.01
C GLY A 172 8.43 -3.06 18.39
N ASN A 173 8.06 -3.87 17.38
CA ASN A 173 6.71 -3.89 16.81
C ASN A 173 5.66 -4.22 17.89
N SER A 174 4.53 -3.52 17.85
CA SER A 174 3.41 -3.73 18.76
C SER A 174 2.13 -3.18 18.17
N LYS A 175 1.02 -3.19 18.93
CA LYS A 175 -0.22 -2.50 18.51
C LYS A 175 -0.03 -0.97 18.43
N THR A 176 0.89 -0.40 19.20
CA THR A 176 1.18 1.04 19.22
C THR A 176 2.36 1.41 18.34
N ASN A 177 3.37 0.53 18.26
CA ASN A 177 4.62 0.79 17.58
C ASN A 177 4.51 0.36 16.11
N ILE A 178 3.81 1.20 15.33
CA ILE A 178 3.51 0.93 13.92
C ILE A 178 4.41 1.69 12.94
N TYR A 179 5.24 2.62 13.43
CA TYR A 179 6.04 3.48 12.56
C TYR A 179 7.49 3.03 12.50
N ILE A 180 8.04 2.95 11.29
CA ILE A 180 9.45 2.60 11.06
C ILE A 180 10.32 3.82 11.39
N GLN A 181 11.17 3.69 12.41
CA GLN A 181 12.11 4.72 12.84
C GLN A 181 13.41 4.68 12.03
N SER A 182 13.92 3.47 11.78
CA SER A 182 15.09 3.23 10.94
C SER A 182 14.98 1.84 10.31
N ALA A 183 15.74 1.62 9.24
CA ALA A 183 15.82 0.31 8.59
C ALA A 183 17.26 -0.01 8.21
N LYS A 184 17.59 -1.30 8.21
CA LYS A 184 18.82 -1.84 7.67
C LYS A 184 18.53 -3.01 6.75
N LEU A 185 19.23 -3.07 5.63
CA LEU A 185 19.23 -4.22 4.74
C LEU A 185 20.60 -4.88 4.80
N ASN A 186 20.64 -6.13 5.30
CA ASN A 186 21.88 -6.88 5.49
C ASN A 186 22.93 -6.10 6.31
N GLY A 187 22.50 -5.45 7.39
CA GLY A 187 23.33 -4.66 8.29
C GLY A 187 23.70 -3.25 7.82
N LYS A 188 23.38 -2.88 6.57
CA LYS A 188 23.62 -1.54 6.01
C LYS A 188 22.39 -0.66 6.14
N ASP A 189 22.58 0.63 6.43
CA ASP A 189 21.47 1.59 6.52
C ASP A 189 20.65 1.62 5.23
N TYR A 190 19.32 1.67 5.38
CA TYR A 190 18.39 1.54 4.27
C TYR A 190 17.24 2.56 4.38
N SER A 191 17.23 3.57 3.51
CA SER A 191 16.25 4.65 3.53
C SER A 191 15.08 4.44 2.57
N HIS A 192 15.25 3.64 1.52
CA HIS A 192 14.25 3.45 0.47
C HIS A 192 12.89 2.99 1.03
N ASN A 193 11.82 3.40 0.35
CA ASN A 193 10.44 3.03 0.64
C ASN A 193 9.96 1.80 -0.15
N PHE A 194 10.89 1.07 -0.76
CA PHE A 194 10.64 -0.18 -1.45
C PHE A 194 11.78 -1.14 -1.15
N ILE A 195 11.62 -2.42 -1.49
CA ILE A 195 12.68 -3.41 -1.58
C ILE A 195 12.61 -4.07 -2.96
N THR A 196 13.76 -4.46 -3.53
CA THR A 196 13.75 -5.10 -4.85
C THR A 196 13.55 -6.62 -4.76
N TYR A 197 13.07 -7.23 -5.84
CA TYR A 197 13.02 -8.68 -5.98
C TYR A 197 14.42 -9.28 -5.83
N ALA A 198 15.47 -8.62 -6.35
CA ALA A 198 16.85 -9.06 -6.17
C ALA A 198 17.28 -9.09 -4.70
N ASP A 199 16.92 -8.07 -3.90
CA ASP A 199 17.21 -8.04 -2.46
C ASP A 199 16.55 -9.22 -1.74
N ILE A 200 15.31 -9.55 -2.10
CA ILE A 200 14.57 -10.69 -1.54
C ILE A 200 15.21 -11.99 -2.01
N ASN A 201 15.39 -12.17 -3.33
CA ASN A 201 15.83 -13.41 -3.97
C ASN A 201 17.28 -13.78 -3.60
N ASN A 202 18.10 -12.79 -3.23
CA ASN A 202 19.43 -13.01 -2.67
C ASN A 202 19.43 -13.48 -1.22
N GLY A 203 18.28 -13.45 -0.55
CA GLY A 203 18.12 -13.75 0.86
C GLY A 203 18.71 -12.66 1.76
N GLY A 204 18.70 -12.92 3.07
CA GLY A 204 19.24 -12.00 4.07
C GLY A 204 18.15 -11.42 4.97
N THR A 205 18.40 -10.22 5.48
CA THR A 205 17.56 -9.63 6.53
C THR A 205 17.28 -8.14 6.27
N LEU A 206 16.00 -7.79 6.28
CA LEU A 206 15.52 -6.43 6.46
C LEU A 206 15.16 -6.22 7.94
N GLU A 207 15.94 -5.40 8.62
CA GLU A 207 15.73 -5.04 10.02
C GLU A 207 15.07 -3.68 10.11
N LEU A 208 13.96 -3.59 10.83
CA LEU A 208 13.15 -2.40 11.02
C LEU A 208 13.08 -2.10 12.51
N GLN A 209 13.49 -0.90 12.91
CA GLN A 209 13.26 -0.41 14.26
C GLN A 209 11.90 0.28 14.29
N MET A 210 10.96 -0.26 15.06
CA MET A 210 9.60 0.28 15.17
C MET A 210 9.48 1.27 16.34
N GLY A 211 8.52 2.19 16.24
CA GLY A 211 8.22 3.18 17.26
C GLY A 211 6.78 3.70 17.19
N PRO A 212 6.30 4.36 18.27
CA PRO A 212 4.90 4.80 18.39
C PRO A 212 4.60 6.12 17.69
N GLN A 213 5.62 6.88 17.27
CA GLN A 213 5.47 8.17 16.60
C GLN A 213 6.06 8.12 15.19
N PRO A 214 5.49 8.84 14.22
CA PRO A 214 6.01 8.84 12.85
C PRO A 214 7.39 9.50 12.79
N ASN A 215 8.36 8.81 12.19
CA ASN A 215 9.61 9.45 11.79
C ASN A 215 9.42 10.18 10.45
N LYS A 216 9.28 11.50 10.50
CA LYS A 216 9.02 12.33 9.31
C LYS A 216 10.27 12.67 8.49
N SER A 217 11.46 12.24 8.92
CA SER A 217 12.71 12.44 8.18
C SER A 217 13.20 11.19 7.45
N ARG A 218 12.56 10.03 7.62
CA ARG A 218 12.92 8.79 6.93
C ARG A 218 12.16 8.66 5.62
N GLY A 219 12.84 8.25 4.55
CA GLY A 219 12.19 7.87 3.29
C GLY A 219 11.61 9.07 2.55
N ILE A 220 12.28 10.21 2.65
CA ILE A 220 11.81 11.48 2.08
C ILE A 220 12.69 11.97 0.94
N ALA A 221 13.80 11.32 0.62
CA ALA A 221 14.65 11.70 -0.50
C ALA A 221 14.01 11.28 -1.85
N ASP A 222 14.47 11.83 -2.98
CA ASP A 222 13.90 11.44 -4.28
C ASP A 222 14.24 9.99 -4.63
N GLU A 223 15.44 9.55 -4.29
CA GLU A 223 15.92 8.18 -4.43
C GLU A 223 15.17 7.19 -3.53
N ASP A 224 14.51 7.66 -2.47
CA ASP A 224 13.73 6.78 -1.58
C ASP A 224 12.37 6.39 -2.19
N LYS A 225 11.90 7.12 -3.22
CA LYS A 225 10.60 6.88 -3.85
C LYS A 225 10.61 5.60 -4.70
N PRO A 226 9.49 4.86 -4.75
CA PRO A 226 9.35 3.76 -5.69
C PRO A 226 9.30 4.22 -7.14
N PHE A 227 9.36 3.25 -8.06
CA PHE A 227 9.37 3.45 -9.50
C PHE A 227 8.17 4.24 -10.03
N SER A 228 8.41 5.11 -11.01
CA SER A 228 7.36 5.66 -11.88
C SER A 228 7.98 6.01 -13.24
N LEU A 229 7.22 5.85 -14.33
CA LEU A 229 7.68 6.21 -15.68
C LEU A 229 8.06 7.69 -15.78
N SER A 230 7.27 8.58 -15.19
CA SER A 230 7.60 10.00 -15.11
C SER A 230 8.52 10.25 -13.91
N GLY A 231 9.82 10.28 -14.11
CA GLY A 231 10.77 10.59 -13.04
C GLY A 231 12.23 10.37 -13.44
N SER A 232 13.15 10.85 -12.61
CA SER A 232 14.61 10.67 -12.79
C SER A 232 15.04 9.20 -12.81
N ASN A 233 14.21 8.28 -12.31
CA ASN A 233 14.49 6.84 -12.23
C ASN A 233 13.92 6.02 -13.40
N ALA A 234 13.32 6.65 -14.42
CA ALA A 234 12.71 5.98 -15.57
C ALA A 234 13.68 5.05 -16.33
N GLY A 235 14.99 5.34 -16.26
CA GLY A 235 16.04 4.56 -16.92
C GLY A 235 16.39 3.21 -16.26
N GLN A 236 15.95 2.95 -15.02
CA GLN A 236 16.30 1.69 -14.34
C GLN A 236 15.36 0.51 -14.65
N ALA A 237 14.12 0.77 -15.08
CA ALA A 237 13.14 -0.31 -15.34
C ALA A 237 13.09 -0.79 -16.81
N LEU A 238 13.70 -0.04 -17.74
CA LEU A 238 13.66 -0.35 -19.17
C LEU A 238 14.95 -0.99 -19.70
N ALA A 239 15.94 -1.21 -18.83
CA ALA A 239 17.27 -1.71 -19.20
C ALA A 239 17.52 -3.15 -18.71
N THR A 240 16.55 -4.05 -18.88
CA THR A 240 16.79 -5.51 -18.78
C THR A 240 15.93 -6.24 -19.81
N LYS A 241 16.43 -6.29 -21.04
CA LYS A 241 16.26 -7.41 -21.97
C LYS A 241 17.61 -7.81 -22.50
#